data_AF-A0A9W9VR51-F1
#
_entry.id   AF-A0A9W9VR51-F1
#
_cell.length_a   1.000
_cell.length_b   1.000
_cell.length_c   1.000
_cell.angle_alpha   90.00
_cell.angle_beta   90.00
_cell.angle_gamma   90.00
#
_symmetry.space_group_name_H-M   'P 1'
#
loop_
_entity.id
_entity.type
_entity.pdbx_description
1 polymer ?
#
loop_
_entity_poly.entity_id
_entity_poly.type
_entity_poly.pdbx_seq_one_letter_code
_entity_poly.pdbx_strand_id
1 'polypeptide(L)'
;MGSLRTIALVILAISTFTFIALFGRLPAFRKTPIAFLYRVVWVYFPNSVAYVDSRLLGGRLTRIWNQSGKYILYENHPLVLLFFIGLLAGGEVVFLPAAWPRIGSVHYPWVSLVVFMPYFLLYKCVVTKSQITPENHDLEIKRYPYDQVLFHAGYRCSTCNLHKPARSKHCKFCKTCISRQDHHCVWLMNCVGANNYIFFLALLLSLSVLLIYGTCLGYSLLRQTLQKMIPAHIQVEMQGWVMYFNIWAIVIQLDPKVGTVTLLMLMTAPLAMAFLVYHTYLVWAGMTTNESAKWSDWKEDVEDGFAFKSHRGQIPDAQPFIDFNDCSWPVKSDQLLVSDDEPPLEGYILVPGTNRIEYRSDTDMPIDPRWHPVQSMKEIDNIYDLGFWNNLKDAAGISIITRGSGASPASGDKVSIHYTGWIYDPKKANKGFQGKQFDSSRSPGRGPLNVQIGVGQVIKGWDEGVLQMSVGEKSNLTITPDYAYGDKYSMFMTILEGLYANHSLHTERLARSPQAQLSSSAMHSTGAHAEGDFGWNLVSL
;
A
#
# COMPACT_ATOMS: atom_id res chain seq x y z
N MET A 1 30.99 29.86 -13.57
CA MET A 1 30.00 30.14 -12.51
C MET A 1 28.56 30.31 -13.03
N GLY A 2 28.34 30.86 -14.23
CA GLY A 2 26.97 31.07 -14.75
C GLY A 2 26.18 29.78 -15.01
N SER A 3 26.73 28.84 -15.78
CA SER A 3 26.01 27.64 -16.22
C SER A 3 25.59 26.70 -15.08
N LEU A 4 26.46 26.46 -14.10
CA LEU A 4 26.14 25.58 -12.97
C LEU A 4 25.07 26.16 -12.05
N ARG A 5 25.19 27.44 -11.68
CA ARG A 5 24.17 28.14 -10.88
C ARG A 5 22.84 28.09 -11.62
N THR A 6 22.85 28.31 -12.94
CA THR A 6 21.64 28.20 -13.76
C THR A 6 21.06 26.78 -13.74
N ILE A 7 21.87 25.73 -13.94
CA ILE A 7 21.39 24.34 -13.90
C ILE A 7 20.81 24.00 -12.52
N ALA A 8 21.52 24.31 -11.44
CA ALA A 8 21.06 24.05 -10.08
C ALA A 8 19.77 24.82 -9.74
N LEU A 9 19.66 26.08 -10.16
CA LEU A 9 18.45 26.88 -9.98
C LEU A 9 17.28 26.34 -10.82
N VAL A 10 17.51 25.94 -12.07
CA VAL A 10 16.49 25.33 -12.93
C VAL A 10 15.97 24.05 -12.29
N ILE A 11 16.89 23.20 -11.84
CA ILE A 11 16.57 21.96 -11.17
C ILE A 11 15.80 22.22 -9.86
N LEU A 12 16.28 23.11 -8.99
CA LEU A 12 15.62 23.45 -7.74
C LEU A 12 14.23 24.04 -8.01
N ALA A 13 14.08 24.87 -9.04
CA ALA A 13 12.81 25.43 -9.48
C ALA A 13 11.86 24.32 -9.95
N ILE A 14 12.32 23.38 -10.78
CA ILE A 14 11.52 22.24 -11.26
C ILE A 14 11.11 21.34 -10.10
N SER A 15 12.04 21.00 -9.19
CA SER A 15 11.76 20.17 -8.02
C SER A 15 10.80 20.86 -7.06
N THR A 16 10.98 22.16 -6.80
CA THR A 16 10.07 22.96 -5.95
C THR A 16 8.70 23.09 -6.59
N PHE A 17 8.64 23.35 -7.89
CA PHE A 17 7.39 23.40 -8.66
C PHE A 17 6.65 22.06 -8.61
N THR A 18 7.37 20.95 -8.82
CA THR A 18 6.81 19.59 -8.77
C THR A 18 6.31 19.27 -7.36
N PHE A 19 7.07 19.64 -6.33
CA PHE A 19 6.66 19.47 -4.93
C PHE A 19 5.39 20.26 -4.62
N ILE A 20 5.33 21.55 -4.99
CA ILE A 20 4.14 22.39 -4.80
C ILE A 20 2.95 21.80 -5.56
N ALA A 21 3.15 21.35 -6.80
CA ALA A 21 2.08 20.76 -7.61
C ALA A 21 1.50 19.48 -7.00
N LEU A 22 2.34 18.62 -6.43
CA LEU A 22 1.91 17.34 -5.84
C LEU A 22 1.36 17.50 -4.42
N PHE A 23 2.03 18.29 -3.58
CA PHE A 23 1.79 18.33 -2.14
C PHE A 23 1.09 19.60 -1.67
N GLY A 24 1.08 20.69 -2.44
CA GLY A 24 0.58 21.99 -1.99
C GLY A 24 -0.92 22.04 -1.68
N ARG A 25 -1.69 21.01 -2.08
CA ARG A 25 -3.10 20.85 -1.71
C ARG A 25 -3.34 20.07 -0.41
N LEU A 26 -2.31 19.48 0.19
CA LEU A 26 -2.48 18.66 1.39
C LEU A 26 -2.93 19.52 2.58
N PRO A 27 -3.81 19.01 3.45
CA PRO A 27 -4.26 19.73 4.65
C PRO A 27 -3.11 20.23 5.53
N ALA A 28 -2.05 19.42 5.67
CA ALA A 28 -0.83 19.78 6.40
C ALA A 28 -0.19 21.10 5.94
N PHE A 29 -0.30 21.43 4.66
CA PHE A 29 0.27 22.66 4.10
C PHE A 29 -0.73 23.81 4.01
N ARG A 30 -2.02 23.63 4.40
CA ARG A 30 -3.12 24.58 4.16
C ARG A 30 -2.83 26.01 4.66
N LYS A 31 -2.03 26.16 5.72
CA LYS A 31 -1.62 27.45 6.33
C LYS A 31 -0.16 27.85 6.04
N THR A 32 0.47 27.25 5.02
CA THR A 32 1.90 27.47 4.70
C THR A 32 2.08 28.23 3.39
N PRO A 33 3.29 28.80 3.13
CA PRO A 33 3.61 29.40 1.82
C PRO A 33 3.44 28.42 0.66
N ILE A 34 3.59 27.11 0.89
CA ILE A 34 3.44 26.07 -0.13
C ILE A 34 1.99 26.05 -0.66
N ALA A 35 0.99 26.09 0.22
CA ALA A 35 -0.42 26.14 -0.20
C ALA A 35 -0.77 27.48 -0.87
N PHE A 36 -0.17 28.58 -0.42
CA PHE A 36 -0.33 29.87 -1.10
C PHE A 36 0.21 29.80 -2.54
N LEU A 37 1.45 29.34 -2.74
CA LEU A 37 2.06 29.19 -4.06
C LEU A 37 1.26 28.21 -4.94
N TYR A 38 0.75 27.12 -4.36
CA TYR A 38 -0.16 26.22 -5.06
C TYR A 38 -1.40 26.94 -5.60
N ARG A 39 -2.08 27.75 -4.77
CA ARG A 39 -3.25 28.53 -5.20
C ARG A 39 -2.90 29.53 -6.29
N VAL A 40 -1.76 30.22 -6.17
CA VAL A 40 -1.29 31.15 -7.20
C VAL A 40 -1.10 30.44 -8.54
N VAL A 41 -0.37 29.32 -8.55
CA VAL A 41 0.01 28.60 -9.78
C VAL A 41 -1.16 27.83 -10.39
N TRP A 42 -2.00 27.19 -9.58
CA TRP A 42 -3.00 26.23 -10.06
C TRP A 42 -4.45 26.70 -9.98
N VAL A 43 -4.72 27.80 -9.27
CA VAL A 43 -6.07 28.38 -9.18
C VAL A 43 -6.08 29.76 -9.83
N TYR A 44 -5.28 30.69 -9.32
CA TYR A 44 -5.35 32.09 -9.75
C TYR A 44 -4.76 32.34 -11.15
N PHE A 45 -3.61 31.72 -11.47
CA PHE A 45 -3.01 31.87 -12.79
C PHE A 45 -3.90 31.27 -13.91
N PRO A 46 -4.38 30.02 -13.83
CA PRO A 46 -5.27 29.47 -14.84
C PRO A 46 -6.59 30.25 -14.98
N ASN A 47 -7.16 30.72 -13.86
CA ASN A 47 -8.35 31.56 -13.89
C ASN A 47 -8.10 32.92 -14.56
N SER A 48 -6.93 33.53 -14.32
CA SER A 48 -6.52 34.77 -14.99
C SER A 48 -6.34 34.55 -16.49
N VAL A 49 -5.68 33.46 -16.91
CA VAL A 49 -5.53 33.10 -18.32
C VAL A 49 -6.89 32.85 -18.96
N ALA A 50 -7.79 32.12 -18.29
CA ALA A 50 -9.14 31.86 -18.76
C ALA A 50 -9.96 33.15 -18.91
N TYR A 51 -9.82 34.08 -17.96
CA TYR A 51 -10.47 35.38 -18.04
C TYR A 51 -9.96 36.20 -19.24
N VAL A 52 -8.64 36.26 -19.45
CA VAL A 52 -8.05 36.96 -20.61
C VAL A 52 -8.46 36.31 -21.93
N ASP A 53 -8.40 34.98 -22.04
CA ASP A 53 -8.84 34.22 -23.22
C ASP A 53 -10.33 34.43 -23.51
N SER A 54 -11.17 34.49 -22.47
CA SER A 54 -12.60 34.78 -22.61
C SER A 54 -12.85 36.15 -23.23
N ARG A 55 -11.99 37.13 -22.92
CA ARG A 55 -12.15 38.52 -23.34
C ARG A 55 -11.51 38.82 -24.69
N LEU A 56 -10.39 38.18 -25.02
CA LEU A 56 -9.64 38.44 -26.26
C LEU A 56 -9.93 37.45 -27.37
N LEU A 57 -10.19 36.18 -27.05
CA LEU A 57 -10.28 35.08 -28.02
C LEU A 57 -11.56 34.25 -27.87
N GLY A 58 -12.52 34.73 -27.06
CA GLY A 58 -13.81 34.08 -26.84
C GLY A 58 -13.72 32.72 -26.15
N GLY A 59 -12.69 32.49 -25.32
CA GLY A 59 -12.54 31.26 -24.53
C GLY A 59 -12.03 30.05 -25.33
N ARG A 60 -11.51 30.26 -26.54
CA ARG A 60 -11.07 29.17 -27.43
C ARG A 60 -9.82 28.46 -26.90
N LEU A 61 -8.80 29.20 -26.44
CA LEU A 61 -7.55 28.58 -25.98
C LEU A 61 -7.75 27.78 -24.70
N THR A 62 -8.50 28.32 -23.73
CA THR A 62 -8.80 27.64 -22.48
C THR A 62 -9.63 26.39 -22.73
N ARG A 63 -10.57 26.43 -23.66
CA ARG A 63 -11.33 25.23 -24.06
C ARG A 63 -10.43 24.15 -24.66
N ILE A 64 -9.54 24.51 -25.60
CA ILE A 64 -8.60 23.55 -26.21
C ILE A 64 -7.66 22.99 -25.14
N TRP A 65 -7.09 23.85 -24.30
CA TRP A 65 -6.20 23.45 -23.19
C TRP A 65 -6.88 22.47 -22.25
N ASN A 66 -8.11 22.78 -21.81
CA ASN A 66 -8.87 21.92 -20.91
C ASN A 66 -9.26 20.59 -21.58
N GLN A 67 -9.61 20.60 -22.87
CA GLN A 67 -9.89 19.37 -23.61
C GLN A 67 -8.64 18.49 -23.74
N SER A 68 -7.50 19.06 -24.14
CA SER A 68 -6.23 18.34 -24.24
C SER A 68 -5.77 17.81 -22.88
N GLY A 69 -5.84 18.63 -21.82
CA GLY A 69 -5.52 18.20 -20.47
C GLY A 69 -6.44 17.09 -19.96
N LYS A 70 -7.75 17.18 -20.25
CA LYS A 70 -8.73 16.13 -19.96
C LYS A 70 -8.38 14.83 -20.68
N TYR A 71 -8.08 14.91 -21.97
CA TYR A 71 -7.69 13.77 -22.79
C TYR A 71 -6.41 13.09 -22.30
N ILE A 72 -5.39 13.87 -21.93
CA ILE A 72 -4.08 13.32 -21.52
C ILE A 72 -4.10 12.75 -20.10
N LEU A 73 -4.73 13.46 -19.14
CA LEU A 73 -4.62 13.14 -17.71
C LEU A 73 -5.85 12.43 -17.13
N TYR A 74 -7.02 12.58 -17.77
CA TYR A 74 -8.31 12.14 -17.23
C TYR A 74 -9.03 11.15 -18.13
N GLU A 75 -8.44 10.76 -19.26
CA GLU A 75 -8.85 9.63 -20.08
C GLU A 75 -7.74 8.57 -20.05
N ASN A 76 -8.09 7.30 -20.27
CA ASN A 76 -7.10 6.21 -20.30
C ASN A 76 -6.30 6.29 -21.61
N HIS A 77 -5.36 7.24 -21.68
CA HIS A 77 -4.49 7.45 -22.85
C HIS A 77 -3.05 6.99 -22.58
N PRO A 78 -2.40 6.27 -23.52
CA PRO A 78 -1.07 5.70 -23.29
C PRO A 78 0.08 6.70 -23.22
N LEU A 79 -0.15 7.99 -23.44
CA LEU A 79 0.94 8.97 -23.53
C LEU A 79 1.73 9.07 -22.22
N VAL A 80 1.06 9.08 -21.06
CA VAL A 80 1.76 9.19 -19.77
C VAL A 80 2.57 7.94 -19.48
N LEU A 81 2.04 6.76 -19.78
CA LEU A 81 2.75 5.49 -19.64
C LEU A 81 3.94 5.38 -20.61
N LEU A 82 3.74 5.76 -21.88
CA LEU A 82 4.80 5.80 -22.89
C LEU A 82 5.89 6.80 -22.52
N PHE A 83 5.52 7.96 -22.00
CA PHE A 83 6.46 8.95 -21.48
C PHE A 83 7.28 8.39 -20.31
N PHE A 84 6.64 7.71 -19.36
CA PHE A 84 7.32 7.09 -18.22
C PHE A 84 8.31 5.99 -18.66
N ILE A 85 7.88 5.09 -19.55
CA ILE A 85 8.75 4.06 -20.14
C ILE A 85 9.89 4.71 -20.92
N GLY A 86 9.60 5.76 -21.68
CA GLY A 86 10.60 6.52 -22.45
C GLY A 86 11.65 7.18 -21.56
N LEU A 87 11.26 7.70 -20.39
CA LEU A 87 12.18 8.29 -19.42
C LEU A 87 13.12 7.23 -18.81
N LEU A 88 12.58 6.06 -18.43
CA LEU A 88 13.37 4.93 -17.91
C LEU A 88 14.34 4.42 -18.97
N ALA A 89 13.83 4.03 -20.14
CA ALA A 89 14.62 3.44 -21.22
C ALA A 89 15.64 4.46 -21.79
N GLY A 90 15.25 5.73 -21.91
CA GLY A 90 16.15 6.80 -22.35
C GLY A 90 17.33 6.99 -21.40
N GLY A 91 17.08 6.98 -20.09
CA GLY A 91 18.14 7.04 -19.08
C GLY A 91 19.09 5.85 -19.18
N GLU A 92 18.56 4.64 -19.32
CA GLU A 92 19.32 3.39 -19.44
C GLU A 92 20.17 3.35 -20.72
N VAL A 93 19.61 3.74 -21.87
CA VAL A 93 20.31 3.79 -23.17
C VAL A 93 21.46 4.79 -23.13
N VAL A 94 21.34 5.89 -22.38
CA VAL A 94 22.43 6.87 -22.24
C VAL A 94 23.47 6.40 -21.22
N PHE A 95 23.04 5.87 -20.07
CA PHE A 95 23.92 5.53 -18.96
C PHE A 95 24.65 4.21 -19.14
N LEU A 96 23.96 3.13 -19.52
CA LEU A 96 24.53 1.77 -19.54
C LEU A 96 25.70 1.63 -20.51
N PRO A 97 25.67 2.10 -21.77
CA PRO A 97 26.82 1.97 -22.66
C PRO A 97 28.07 2.71 -22.16
N ALA A 98 27.89 3.83 -21.44
CA ALA A 98 28.98 4.59 -20.83
C ALA A 98 29.52 3.93 -19.55
N ALA A 99 28.64 3.29 -18.78
CA ALA A 99 28.97 2.61 -17.53
C ALA A 99 29.58 1.22 -17.74
N TRP A 100 29.06 0.44 -18.69
CA TRP A 100 29.38 -0.97 -18.90
C TRP A 100 30.88 -1.32 -18.97
N PRO A 101 31.74 -0.57 -19.70
CA PRO A 101 33.18 -0.89 -19.75
C PRO A 101 33.95 -0.48 -18.48
N ARG A 102 33.32 0.21 -17.52
CA ARG A 102 33.97 0.80 -16.34
C ARG A 102 33.55 0.14 -15.02
N ILE A 103 32.56 -0.74 -15.06
CA ILE A 103 32.04 -1.44 -13.90
C ILE A 103 32.70 -2.82 -13.78
N GLY A 104 32.95 -3.24 -12.54
CA GLY A 104 33.45 -4.60 -12.28
C GLY A 104 32.42 -5.68 -12.62
N SER A 105 32.88 -6.90 -12.87
CA SER A 105 32.04 -8.04 -13.27
C SER A 105 30.93 -8.38 -12.26
N VAL A 106 31.14 -8.06 -10.99
CA VAL A 106 30.14 -8.21 -9.92
C VAL A 106 28.86 -7.44 -10.24
N HIS A 107 28.92 -6.32 -10.97
CA HIS A 107 27.76 -5.47 -11.25
C HIS A 107 26.88 -6.00 -12.38
N TYR A 108 27.37 -6.87 -13.28
CA TYR A 108 26.58 -7.33 -14.43
C TYR A 108 25.25 -8.02 -14.06
N PRO A 109 25.20 -8.99 -13.14
CA PRO A 109 23.93 -9.61 -12.75
C PRO A 109 22.99 -8.61 -12.06
N TRP A 110 23.53 -7.74 -11.20
CA TRP A 110 22.74 -6.75 -10.46
C TRP A 110 22.15 -5.68 -11.38
N VAL A 111 22.94 -5.14 -12.31
CA VAL A 111 22.46 -4.17 -13.29
C VAL A 111 21.34 -4.77 -14.14
N SER A 112 21.51 -6.02 -14.60
CA SER A 112 20.49 -6.71 -15.39
C SER A 112 19.17 -6.88 -14.61
N LEU A 113 19.26 -7.30 -13.35
CA LEU A 113 18.10 -7.48 -12.47
C LEU A 113 17.38 -6.15 -12.19
N VAL A 114 18.16 -5.13 -11.81
CA VAL A 114 17.65 -3.82 -11.39
C VAL A 114 17.04 -3.04 -12.54
N VAL A 115 17.55 -3.21 -13.76
CA VAL A 115 16.95 -2.65 -14.99
C VAL A 115 15.68 -3.41 -15.37
N PHE A 116 15.69 -4.75 -15.32
CA PHE A 116 14.54 -5.55 -15.76
C PHE A 116 13.31 -5.44 -14.84
N MET A 117 13.51 -5.46 -13.52
CA MET A 117 12.42 -5.60 -12.54
C MET A 117 11.33 -4.51 -12.65
N PRO A 118 11.67 -3.20 -12.76
CA PRO A 118 10.67 -2.16 -12.92
C PRO A 118 9.75 -2.36 -14.13
N TYR A 119 10.28 -2.81 -15.28
CA TYR A 119 9.45 -3.07 -16.46
C TYR A 119 8.51 -4.26 -16.27
N PHE A 120 9.01 -5.35 -15.69
CA PHE A 120 8.19 -6.53 -15.40
C PHE A 120 7.05 -6.19 -14.43
N LEU A 121 7.36 -5.46 -13.36
CA LEU A 121 6.37 -5.09 -12.34
C LEU A 121 5.40 -4.02 -12.87
N LEU A 122 5.87 -3.09 -13.70
CA LEU A 122 5.01 -2.15 -14.42
C LEU A 122 4.02 -2.90 -15.30
N TYR A 123 4.49 -3.86 -16.10
CA TYR A 123 3.62 -4.72 -16.91
C TYR A 123 2.57 -5.43 -16.03
N LYS A 124 2.99 -6.08 -14.93
CA LYS A 124 2.07 -6.78 -14.01
C LYS A 124 1.02 -5.83 -13.41
N CYS A 125 1.39 -4.60 -13.07
CA CYS A 125 0.47 -3.57 -12.58
C CYS A 125 -0.58 -3.16 -13.62
N VAL A 126 -0.16 -3.03 -14.88
CA VAL A 126 -1.01 -2.61 -16.00
C VAL A 126 -1.99 -3.72 -16.40
N VAL A 127 -1.52 -4.96 -16.53
CA VAL A 127 -2.36 -6.07 -17.04
C VAL A 127 -3.25 -6.71 -15.96
N THR A 128 -2.84 -6.69 -14.70
CA THR A 128 -3.63 -7.28 -13.62
C THR A 128 -4.75 -6.32 -13.21
N LYS A 129 -6.01 -6.75 -13.36
CA LYS A 129 -7.19 -5.93 -13.10
C LYS A 129 -7.86 -6.32 -11.79
N SER A 130 -8.42 -5.32 -11.12
CA SER A 130 -9.20 -5.46 -9.87
C SER A 130 -10.66 -5.04 -10.08
N GLN A 131 -11.16 -5.17 -11.32
CA GLN A 131 -12.51 -4.76 -11.70
C GLN A 131 -13.55 -5.75 -11.16
N ILE A 132 -14.68 -5.21 -10.71
CA ILE A 132 -15.83 -5.98 -10.28
C ILE A 132 -16.74 -6.16 -11.50
N THR A 133 -17.00 -7.41 -11.84
CA THR A 133 -17.86 -7.82 -12.94
C THR A 133 -19.03 -8.64 -12.39
N PRO A 134 -20.11 -8.85 -13.15
CA PRO A 134 -21.21 -9.70 -12.72
C PRO A 134 -20.75 -11.12 -12.31
N GLU A 135 -19.71 -11.65 -12.96
CA GLU A 135 -19.21 -13.01 -12.72
C GLU A 135 -18.44 -13.16 -11.39
N ASN A 136 -17.77 -12.10 -10.92
CA ASN A 136 -17.01 -12.13 -9.67
C ASN A 136 -17.70 -11.39 -8.50
N HIS A 137 -18.86 -10.78 -8.76
CA HIS A 137 -19.55 -9.91 -7.80
C HIS A 137 -19.86 -10.59 -6.46
N ASP A 138 -20.40 -11.80 -6.49
CA ASP A 138 -20.74 -12.58 -5.29
C ASP A 138 -19.51 -12.87 -4.41
N LEU A 139 -18.36 -13.10 -5.04
CA LEU A 139 -17.10 -13.35 -4.34
C LEU A 139 -16.56 -12.08 -3.72
N GLU A 140 -16.56 -10.99 -4.47
CA GLU A 140 -16.06 -9.71 -3.99
C GLU A 140 -16.90 -9.19 -2.83
N ILE A 141 -18.23 -9.43 -2.82
CA ILE A 141 -19.10 -9.13 -1.66
C ILE A 141 -18.63 -9.86 -0.40
N LYS A 142 -18.21 -11.12 -0.52
CA LYS A 142 -17.79 -11.93 0.64
C LYS A 142 -16.34 -11.68 1.06
N ARG A 143 -15.58 -10.89 0.30
CA ARG A 143 -14.13 -10.70 0.52
C ARG A 143 -13.82 -9.94 1.80
N TYR A 144 -14.60 -8.91 2.11
CA TYR A 144 -14.44 -8.07 3.29
C TYR A 144 -15.80 -7.84 3.95
N PRO A 145 -15.87 -7.86 5.30
CA PRO A 145 -17.10 -7.57 6.02
C PRO A 145 -17.40 -6.07 5.92
N TYR A 146 -18.67 -5.68 6.05
CA TYR A 146 -19.06 -4.28 6.22
C TYR A 146 -18.85 -3.88 7.69
N ASP A 147 -18.10 -2.81 7.92
CA ASP A 147 -17.73 -2.35 9.26
C ASP A 147 -18.78 -1.46 9.92
N GLN A 148 -19.77 -0.98 9.15
CA GLN A 148 -20.76 0.01 9.58
C GLN A 148 -20.13 1.33 10.07
N VAL A 149 -18.90 1.60 9.62
CA VAL A 149 -18.15 2.83 9.92
C VAL A 149 -17.74 3.52 8.62
N LEU A 150 -16.98 2.83 7.77
CA LEU A 150 -16.59 3.33 6.46
C LEU A 150 -17.42 2.73 5.32
N PHE A 151 -17.96 1.54 5.55
CA PHE A 151 -18.64 0.72 4.56
C PHE A 151 -19.89 0.07 5.16
N HIS A 152 -21.04 0.43 4.59
CA HIS A 152 -22.35 -0.08 4.98
C HIS A 152 -22.90 -1.01 3.91
N ALA A 153 -23.65 -2.02 4.35
CA ALA A 153 -24.34 -2.94 3.45
C ALA A 153 -25.52 -2.26 2.72
N GLY A 154 -25.93 -2.84 1.60
CA GLY A 154 -27.10 -2.37 0.82
C GLY A 154 -26.83 -1.23 -0.16
N TYR A 155 -25.64 -0.61 -0.13
CA TYR A 155 -25.32 0.46 -1.07
C TYR A 155 -25.16 -0.08 -2.50
N ARG A 156 -25.90 0.50 -3.46
CA ARG A 156 -25.79 0.19 -4.89
C ARG A 156 -25.01 1.26 -5.65
N CYS A 157 -24.14 0.84 -6.56
CA CYS A 157 -23.52 1.75 -7.52
C CYS A 157 -24.53 2.12 -8.60
N SER A 158 -24.85 3.41 -8.75
CA SER A 158 -25.77 3.90 -9.78
C SER A 158 -25.27 3.65 -11.21
N THR A 159 -23.96 3.75 -11.44
CA THR A 159 -23.36 3.55 -12.77
C THR A 159 -23.26 2.08 -13.18
N CYS A 160 -22.79 1.22 -12.27
CA CYS A 160 -22.58 -0.21 -12.56
C CYS A 160 -23.82 -1.07 -12.27
N ASN A 161 -24.82 -0.52 -11.57
CA ASN A 161 -26.00 -1.21 -11.09
C ASN A 161 -25.70 -2.53 -10.34
N LEU A 162 -24.70 -2.51 -9.47
CA LEU A 162 -24.32 -3.62 -8.58
C LEU A 162 -24.29 -3.19 -7.12
N HIS A 163 -24.50 -4.13 -6.20
CA HIS A 163 -24.29 -3.91 -4.76
C HIS A 163 -22.80 -3.72 -4.52
N LYS A 164 -22.36 -2.61 -3.93
CA LYS A 164 -20.94 -2.34 -3.77
C LYS A 164 -20.35 -3.20 -2.65
N PRO A 165 -19.35 -4.05 -2.93
CA PRO A 165 -18.61 -4.73 -1.88
C PRO A 165 -17.92 -3.75 -0.93
N ALA A 166 -17.67 -4.16 0.31
CA ALA A 166 -16.85 -3.39 1.23
C ALA A 166 -15.46 -3.11 0.62
N ARG A 167 -14.89 -1.93 0.94
CA ARG A 167 -13.62 -1.44 0.37
C ARG A 167 -13.62 -1.19 -1.16
N SER A 168 -14.76 -1.33 -1.84
CA SER A 168 -14.87 -1.03 -3.26
C SER A 168 -15.26 0.42 -3.56
N LYS A 169 -14.84 0.93 -4.74
CA LYS A 169 -15.25 2.25 -5.23
C LYS A 169 -15.42 2.24 -6.74
N HIS A 170 -16.41 3.01 -7.22
CA HIS A 170 -16.59 3.23 -8.66
C HIS A 170 -15.52 4.20 -9.14
N CYS A 171 -14.68 3.75 -10.05
CA CYS A 171 -13.68 4.59 -10.67
C CYS A 171 -14.25 5.20 -11.95
N LYS A 172 -14.40 6.53 -11.98
CA LYS A 172 -14.88 7.27 -13.16
C LYS A 172 -14.01 7.08 -14.41
N PHE A 173 -12.72 6.79 -14.22
CA PHE A 173 -11.74 6.62 -15.30
C PHE A 173 -11.79 5.21 -15.88
N CYS A 174 -11.87 4.19 -15.03
CA CYS A 174 -12.04 2.80 -15.45
C CYS A 174 -13.49 2.48 -15.82
N LYS A 175 -14.44 3.37 -15.50
CA LYS A 175 -15.89 3.24 -15.72
C LYS A 175 -16.49 1.97 -15.12
N THR A 176 -15.90 1.50 -14.03
CA THR A 176 -16.36 0.31 -13.32
C THR A 176 -16.00 0.38 -11.83
N CYS A 177 -16.66 -0.43 -11.03
CA CYS A 177 -16.31 -0.64 -9.63
C CYS A 177 -15.02 -1.45 -9.52
N ILE A 178 -14.14 -1.02 -8.62
CA ILE A 178 -12.85 -1.65 -8.37
C ILE A 178 -12.86 -2.21 -6.95
N SER A 179 -12.49 -3.49 -6.81
CA SER A 179 -12.36 -4.16 -5.52
C SER A 179 -11.12 -3.66 -4.77
N ARG A 180 -11.28 -3.45 -3.46
CA ARG A 180 -10.29 -2.81 -2.56
C ARG A 180 -9.56 -1.65 -3.27
N GLN A 181 -10.33 -0.69 -3.77
CA GLN A 181 -9.79 0.35 -4.63
C GLN A 181 -8.86 1.26 -3.82
N ASP A 182 -7.58 1.28 -4.16
CA ASP A 182 -6.63 2.20 -3.57
C ASP A 182 -6.71 3.57 -4.25
N HIS A 183 -6.29 3.63 -5.51
CA HIS A 183 -6.38 4.83 -6.33
C HIS A 183 -6.39 4.48 -7.82
N HIS A 184 -6.75 5.46 -8.65
CA HIS A 184 -6.51 5.38 -10.08
C HIS A 184 -5.14 5.97 -10.38
N CYS A 185 -4.23 5.16 -10.93
CA CYS A 185 -2.88 5.59 -11.23
C CYS A 185 -2.76 5.92 -12.72
N VAL A 186 -2.60 7.21 -13.02
CA VAL A 186 -2.44 7.72 -14.39
C VAL A 186 -1.19 7.12 -15.05
N TRP A 187 -0.13 6.86 -14.27
CA TRP A 187 1.11 6.22 -14.74
C TRP A 187 0.94 4.77 -15.18
N LEU A 188 -0.09 4.08 -14.66
CA LEU A 188 -0.39 2.69 -15.01
C LEU A 188 -1.54 2.57 -16.01
N MET A 189 -2.26 3.67 -16.28
CA MET A 189 -3.56 3.65 -16.97
C MET A 189 -4.52 2.61 -16.39
N ASN A 190 -4.42 2.37 -15.10
CA ASN A 190 -5.13 1.31 -14.41
C ASN A 190 -5.40 1.73 -12.97
N CYS A 191 -6.45 1.16 -12.38
CA CYS A 191 -6.62 1.27 -10.94
C CYS A 191 -5.66 0.31 -10.23
N VAL A 192 -5.08 0.80 -9.14
CA VAL A 192 -4.46 -0.04 -8.13
C VAL A 192 -5.56 -0.47 -7.16
N GLY A 193 -5.72 -1.77 -6.99
CA GLY A 193 -6.72 -2.36 -6.11
C GLY A 193 -6.35 -3.79 -5.71
N ALA A 194 -7.33 -4.58 -5.28
CA ALA A 194 -7.11 -5.86 -4.60
C ALA A 194 -6.07 -6.79 -5.24
N ASN A 195 -6.11 -6.97 -6.56
CA ASN A 195 -5.33 -8.00 -7.25
C ASN A 195 -3.95 -7.52 -7.73
N ASN A 196 -3.72 -6.20 -7.82
CA ASN A 196 -2.48 -5.63 -8.33
C ASN A 196 -1.72 -4.74 -7.34
N TYR A 197 -2.23 -4.57 -6.12
CA TYR A 197 -1.60 -3.74 -5.10
C TYR A 197 -0.19 -4.24 -4.73
N ILE A 198 0.04 -5.55 -4.61
CA ILE A 198 1.37 -6.10 -4.32
C ILE A 198 2.38 -5.82 -5.44
N PHE A 199 1.96 -5.90 -6.71
CA PHE A 199 2.84 -5.56 -7.83
C PHE A 199 3.16 -4.07 -7.82
N PHE A 200 2.22 -3.22 -7.41
CA PHE A 200 2.45 -1.79 -7.28
C PHE A 200 3.44 -1.45 -6.16
N LEU A 201 3.32 -2.10 -4.99
CA LEU A 201 4.31 -1.99 -3.91
C LEU A 201 5.71 -2.45 -4.38
N ALA A 202 5.77 -3.60 -5.05
CA ALA A 202 7.02 -4.12 -5.59
C ALA A 202 7.60 -3.19 -6.68
N LEU A 203 6.75 -2.57 -7.51
CA LEU A 203 7.17 -1.60 -8.51
C LEU A 203 7.83 -0.39 -7.84
N LEU A 204 7.21 0.20 -6.81
CA LEU A 204 7.78 1.32 -6.05
C LEU A 204 9.12 0.94 -5.40
N LEU A 205 9.23 -0.28 -4.87
CA LEU A 205 10.48 -0.81 -4.32
C LEU A 205 11.54 -0.95 -5.41
N SER A 206 11.22 -1.57 -6.55
CA SER A 206 12.16 -1.79 -7.65
C SER A 206 12.64 -0.48 -8.27
N LEU A 207 11.77 0.53 -8.40
CA LEU A 207 12.13 1.86 -8.86
C LEU A 207 13.04 2.55 -7.83
N SER A 208 12.73 2.47 -6.54
CA SER A 208 13.59 3.02 -5.49
C SER A 208 14.98 2.38 -5.51
N VAL A 209 15.05 1.06 -5.67
CA VAL A 209 16.32 0.32 -5.79
C VAL A 209 17.08 0.76 -7.05
N LEU A 210 16.42 0.86 -8.22
CA LEU A 210 17.02 1.34 -9.47
C LEU A 210 17.64 2.73 -9.29
N LEU A 211 16.89 3.67 -8.73
CA LEU A 211 17.32 5.05 -8.58
C LEU A 211 18.46 5.17 -7.56
N ILE A 212 18.40 4.49 -6.43
CA ILE A 212 19.45 4.52 -5.40
C ILE A 212 20.72 3.82 -5.91
N TYR A 213 20.59 2.59 -6.41
CA TYR A 213 21.72 1.82 -6.92
C TYR A 213 22.38 2.52 -8.11
N GLY A 214 21.58 3.02 -9.06
CA GLY A 214 22.06 3.80 -10.19
C GLY A 214 22.78 5.08 -9.76
N THR A 215 22.27 5.78 -8.74
CA THR A 215 22.93 6.95 -8.15
C THR A 215 24.29 6.60 -7.53
N CYS A 216 24.35 5.54 -6.72
CA CYS A 216 25.59 5.09 -6.08
C CYS A 216 26.63 4.64 -7.12
N LEU A 217 26.19 3.88 -8.13
CA LEU A 217 27.04 3.42 -9.22
C LEU A 217 27.54 4.62 -10.06
N GLY A 218 26.64 5.54 -10.40
CA GLY A 218 26.95 6.77 -11.11
C GLY A 218 27.95 7.65 -10.37
N TYR A 219 27.77 7.84 -9.06
CA TYR A 219 28.73 8.55 -8.22
C TYR A 219 30.11 7.89 -8.22
N SER A 220 30.16 6.56 -8.11
CA SER A 220 31.42 5.79 -8.18
C SER A 220 32.14 6.01 -9.52
N LEU A 221 31.40 5.97 -10.64
CA LEU A 221 31.94 6.23 -11.97
C LEU A 221 32.43 7.67 -12.11
N LEU A 222 31.65 8.67 -11.68
CA LEU A 222 32.07 10.07 -11.71
C LEU A 222 33.30 10.33 -10.82
N ARG A 223 33.45 9.60 -9.71
CA ARG A 223 34.67 9.64 -8.89
C ARG A 223 35.89 9.13 -9.64
N GLN A 224 35.77 8.11 -10.49
CA GLN A 224 36.87 7.69 -11.39
C GLN A 224 37.22 8.82 -12.38
N THR A 225 36.23 9.55 -12.89
CA THR A 225 36.45 10.71 -13.76
C THR A 225 37.18 11.82 -13.01
N LEU A 226 36.79 12.11 -11.76
CA LEU A 226 37.48 13.06 -10.89
C LEU A 226 38.95 12.68 -10.64
N GLN A 227 39.21 11.40 -10.34
CA GLN A 227 40.57 10.90 -10.09
C GLN A 227 41.49 11.01 -11.32
N LYS A 228 40.94 10.92 -12.52
CA LYS A 228 41.69 11.15 -13.77
C LYS A 228 42.00 12.63 -14.00
N MET A 229 41.15 13.53 -13.51
CA MET A 229 41.30 14.98 -13.69
C MET A 229 42.25 15.60 -12.66
N ILE A 230 42.09 15.22 -11.39
CA ILE A 230 42.80 15.85 -10.27
C ILE A 230 43.53 14.76 -9.48
N PRO A 231 44.88 14.79 -9.42
CA PRO A 231 45.66 13.88 -8.59
C PRO A 231 45.25 13.94 -7.10
N ALA A 232 45.35 12.80 -6.40
CA ALA A 232 44.85 12.65 -5.03
C ALA A 232 45.43 13.67 -4.01
N HIS A 233 46.69 14.10 -4.18
CA HIS A 233 47.32 15.07 -3.28
C HIS A 233 46.65 16.45 -3.34
N ILE A 234 46.17 16.88 -4.51
CA ILE A 234 45.48 18.17 -4.71
C ILE A 234 44.04 18.10 -4.19
N GLN A 235 43.43 16.91 -4.20
CA GLN A 235 42.05 16.72 -3.69
C GLN A 235 41.93 16.99 -2.19
N VAL A 236 42.98 16.75 -1.40
CA VAL A 236 42.98 16.92 0.06
C VAL A 236 43.02 18.40 0.46
N GLU A 237 43.61 19.26 -0.38
CA GLU A 237 43.66 20.71 -0.18
C GLU A 237 42.34 21.41 -0.52
N MET A 238 41.39 20.69 -1.12
CA MET A 238 40.13 21.26 -1.57
C MET A 238 39.13 21.49 -0.42
N GLN A 239 39.37 22.53 0.39
CA GLN A 239 38.48 22.87 1.50
C GLN A 239 37.50 23.99 1.09
N GLY A 240 36.26 23.63 0.78
CA GLY A 240 35.17 24.60 0.61
C GLY A 240 34.00 24.11 -0.25
N TRP A 241 32.78 24.37 0.21
CA TRP A 241 31.53 23.97 -0.49
C TRP A 241 31.46 24.49 -1.94
N VAL A 242 31.86 25.74 -2.18
CA VAL A 242 31.83 26.35 -3.53
C VAL A 242 32.76 25.61 -4.49
N MET A 243 33.97 25.30 -4.05
CA MET A 243 34.95 24.56 -4.85
C MET A 243 34.50 23.11 -5.09
N TYR A 244 33.95 22.45 -4.08
CA TYR A 244 33.34 21.13 -4.20
C TYR A 244 32.28 21.10 -5.31
N PHE A 245 31.29 21.99 -5.26
CA PHE A 245 30.22 22.02 -6.28
C PHE A 245 30.74 22.36 -7.67
N ASN A 246 31.68 23.31 -7.78
CA ASN A 246 32.30 23.66 -9.07
C ASN A 246 33.05 22.47 -9.68
N ILE A 247 33.75 21.67 -8.88
CA ILE A 247 34.50 20.52 -9.39
C ILE A 247 33.56 19.40 -9.80
N TRP A 248 32.54 19.09 -9.00
CA TRP A 248 31.53 18.11 -9.41
C TRP A 248 30.76 18.53 -10.66
N ALA A 249 30.52 19.83 -10.85
CA ALA A 249 29.96 20.35 -12.08
C ALA A 249 30.85 20.09 -13.30
N ILE A 250 32.15 20.32 -13.18
CA ILE A 250 33.12 20.06 -14.24
C ILE A 250 33.18 18.54 -14.51
N VAL A 251 33.21 17.71 -13.47
CA VAL A 251 33.17 16.24 -13.61
C VAL A 251 31.94 15.78 -14.39
N ILE A 252 30.76 16.32 -14.06
CA ILE A 252 29.51 16.02 -14.80
C ILE A 252 29.59 16.50 -16.25
N GLN A 253 30.19 17.66 -16.52
CA GLN A 253 30.35 18.19 -17.89
C GLN A 253 31.33 17.37 -18.73
N LEU A 254 32.37 16.81 -18.12
CA LEU A 254 33.34 15.95 -18.81
C LEU A 254 32.80 14.54 -19.08
N ASP A 255 31.84 14.09 -18.28
CA ASP A 255 31.19 12.78 -18.43
C ASP A 255 29.66 12.94 -18.45
N PRO A 256 29.10 13.61 -19.48
CA PRO A 256 27.71 14.05 -19.45
C PRO A 256 26.72 12.88 -19.49
N LYS A 257 27.10 11.73 -20.07
CA LYS A 257 26.23 10.53 -20.14
C LYS A 257 26.02 9.92 -18.75
N VAL A 258 27.11 9.74 -17.99
CA VAL A 258 27.01 9.24 -16.61
C VAL A 258 26.49 10.35 -15.69
N GLY A 259 27.04 11.56 -15.80
CA GLY A 259 26.75 12.68 -14.92
C GLY A 259 25.30 13.14 -14.93
N THR A 260 24.72 13.36 -16.11
CA THR A 260 23.35 13.87 -16.23
C THR A 260 22.33 12.84 -15.75
N VAL A 261 22.49 11.57 -16.12
CA VAL A 261 21.57 10.51 -15.68
C VAL A 261 21.71 10.23 -14.19
N THR A 262 22.94 10.26 -13.65
CA THR A 262 23.17 10.16 -12.19
C THR A 262 22.46 11.26 -11.43
N LEU A 263 22.56 12.51 -11.90
CA LEU A 263 21.87 13.63 -11.29
C LEU A 263 20.35 13.46 -11.37
N LEU A 264 19.81 13.03 -12.52
CA LEU A 264 18.38 12.74 -12.66
C LEU A 264 17.93 11.66 -11.66
N MET A 265 18.67 10.56 -11.53
CA MET A 265 18.35 9.49 -10.58
C MET A 265 18.40 9.97 -9.13
N LEU A 266 19.45 10.71 -8.75
CA LEU A 266 19.62 11.27 -7.41
C LEU A 266 18.42 12.14 -7.00
N MET A 267 17.91 12.93 -7.94
CA MET A 267 16.85 13.90 -7.67
C MET A 267 15.44 13.33 -7.76
N THR A 268 15.28 12.21 -8.45
CA THR A 268 13.99 11.50 -8.55
C THR A 268 13.84 10.44 -7.46
N ALA A 269 14.94 9.92 -6.90
CA ALA A 269 14.92 8.92 -5.83
C ALA A 269 14.04 9.32 -4.61
N PRO A 270 14.10 10.56 -4.07
CA PRO A 270 13.30 10.92 -2.90
C PRO A 270 11.79 10.81 -3.14
N LEU A 271 11.34 11.11 -4.36
CA LEU A 271 9.91 11.04 -4.71
C LEU A 271 9.43 9.58 -4.72
N ALA A 272 10.20 8.68 -5.37
CA ALA A 272 9.87 7.25 -5.40
C ALA A 272 9.88 6.64 -3.98
N MET A 273 10.87 7.01 -3.17
CA MET A 273 10.97 6.57 -1.78
C MET A 273 9.82 7.10 -0.92
N ALA A 274 9.42 8.36 -1.08
CA ALA A 274 8.29 8.93 -0.34
C ALA A 274 6.98 8.17 -0.63
N PHE A 275 6.72 7.82 -1.89
CA PHE A 275 5.57 6.98 -2.24
C PHE A 275 5.68 5.57 -1.65
N LEU A 276 6.86 4.95 -1.67
CA LEU A 276 7.07 3.63 -1.06
C LEU A 276 6.81 3.67 0.46
N VAL A 277 7.35 4.67 1.16
CA VAL A 277 7.15 4.85 2.60
C VAL A 277 5.67 5.07 2.91
N TYR A 278 4.99 5.92 2.15
CA TYR A 278 3.56 6.18 2.34
C TYR A 278 2.72 4.91 2.15
N HIS A 279 2.95 4.14 1.09
CA HIS A 279 2.22 2.89 0.89
C HIS A 279 2.60 1.79 1.89
N THR A 280 3.83 1.81 2.41
CA THR A 280 4.23 0.93 3.52
C THR A 280 3.47 1.29 4.81
N TYR A 281 3.29 2.58 5.08
CA TYR A 281 2.45 3.06 6.17
C TYR A 281 0.98 2.65 5.99
N LEU A 282 0.43 2.73 4.77
CA LEU A 282 -0.94 2.28 4.49
C LEU A 282 -1.11 0.78 4.76
N VAL A 283 -0.12 -0.04 4.39
CA VAL A 283 -0.10 -1.47 4.75
C VAL A 283 -0.01 -1.64 6.26
N TRP A 284 0.86 -0.90 6.95
CA TRP A 284 0.98 -0.95 8.40
C TRP A 284 -0.35 -0.65 9.10
N ALA A 285 -1.08 0.37 8.63
CA ALA A 285 -2.36 0.80 9.20
C ALA A 285 -3.59 0.04 8.66
N GLY A 286 -3.41 -0.96 7.80
CA GLY A 286 -4.51 -1.80 7.29
C GLY A 286 -5.49 -1.09 6.34
N MET A 287 -5.10 0.05 5.77
CA MET A 287 -5.98 0.90 4.96
C MET A 287 -5.47 1.12 3.54
N THR A 288 -6.36 1.54 2.66
CA THR A 288 -6.04 2.05 1.31
C THR A 288 -5.92 3.57 1.31
N THR A 289 -5.31 4.16 0.29
CA THR A 289 -5.29 5.62 0.08
C THR A 289 -6.70 6.23 0.05
N ASN A 290 -7.68 5.49 -0.47
CA ASN A 290 -9.07 5.94 -0.48
C ASN A 290 -9.71 5.91 0.93
N GLU A 291 -9.34 4.94 1.75
CA GLU A 291 -9.80 4.84 3.14
C GLU A 291 -9.10 5.86 4.04
N SER A 292 -7.82 6.16 3.81
CA SER A 292 -7.10 7.17 4.60
C SER A 292 -7.74 8.56 4.53
N ALA A 293 -8.35 8.90 3.38
CA ALA A 293 -9.13 10.12 3.27
C ALA A 293 -10.38 10.08 4.16
N LYS A 294 -11.13 8.97 4.16
CA LYS A 294 -12.31 8.83 5.03
C LYS A 294 -11.96 8.81 6.52
N TRP A 295 -10.82 8.21 6.87
CA TRP A 295 -10.32 8.25 8.24
C TRP A 295 -9.89 9.66 8.67
N SER A 296 -9.46 10.51 7.72
CA SER A 296 -9.22 11.93 8.00
C SER A 296 -10.51 12.65 8.33
N ASP A 297 -11.61 12.36 7.61
CA ASP A 297 -12.92 12.97 7.90
C ASP A 297 -13.38 12.57 9.32
N TRP A 298 -13.29 11.30 9.68
CA TRP A 298 -13.57 10.85 11.06
C TRP A 298 -12.67 11.49 12.11
N LYS A 299 -11.40 11.74 11.78
CA LYS A 299 -10.49 12.41 12.70
C LYS A 299 -10.93 13.85 12.96
N GLU A 300 -11.38 14.56 11.91
CA GLU A 300 -11.94 15.90 12.05
C GLU A 300 -13.21 15.86 12.91
N ASP A 301 -14.16 14.95 12.65
CA ASP A 301 -15.38 14.78 13.45
C ASP A 301 -15.10 14.45 14.93
N VAL A 302 -14.06 13.65 15.23
CA VAL A 302 -13.64 13.35 16.61
C VAL A 302 -13.00 14.57 17.29
N GLU A 303 -12.15 15.33 16.57
CA GLU A 303 -11.51 16.54 17.10
C GLU A 303 -12.55 17.64 17.39
N ASP A 304 -13.60 17.72 16.57
CA ASP A 304 -14.70 18.67 16.72
C ASP A 304 -15.79 18.20 17.72
N GLY A 305 -15.77 16.93 18.13
CA GLY A 305 -16.69 16.37 19.14
C GLY A 305 -18.02 15.85 18.59
N PHE A 306 -18.12 15.63 17.28
CA PHE A 306 -19.34 15.19 16.58
C PHE A 306 -19.47 13.67 16.44
N ALA A 307 -18.43 12.90 16.80
CA ALA A 307 -18.44 11.45 16.67
C ALA A 307 -18.98 10.75 17.92
N PHE A 308 -19.99 9.89 17.75
CA PHE A 308 -20.58 9.08 18.82
C PHE A 308 -20.52 7.59 18.48
N LYS A 309 -20.20 6.76 19.47
CA LYS A 309 -20.09 5.30 19.36
C LYS A 309 -21.11 4.58 20.24
N SER A 310 -21.67 3.49 19.72
CA SER A 310 -22.51 2.54 20.44
C SER A 310 -22.20 1.11 20.00
N HIS A 311 -22.87 0.12 20.61
CA HIS A 311 -22.75 -1.30 20.25
C HIS A 311 -24.04 -1.80 19.59
N ARG A 312 -23.90 -2.60 18.54
CA ARG A 312 -25.03 -3.16 17.78
C ARG A 312 -26.03 -3.90 18.65
N GLY A 313 -25.55 -4.63 19.67
CA GLY A 313 -26.42 -5.35 20.61
C GLY A 313 -27.26 -4.46 21.52
N GLN A 314 -26.92 -3.18 21.66
CA GLN A 314 -27.63 -2.22 22.51
C GLN A 314 -28.72 -1.45 21.75
N ILE A 315 -28.67 -1.45 20.41
CA ILE A 315 -29.60 -0.70 19.55
C ILE A 315 -30.58 -1.68 18.86
N PRO A 316 -31.84 -1.83 19.33
CA PRO A 316 -32.80 -2.79 18.80
C PRO A 316 -33.17 -2.57 17.33
N ASP A 317 -33.20 -1.30 16.90
CA ASP A 317 -33.54 -0.89 15.52
C ASP A 317 -32.32 -0.81 14.59
N ALA A 318 -31.13 -1.15 15.09
CA ALA A 318 -29.98 -1.45 14.23
C ALA A 318 -30.23 -2.84 13.61
N GLN A 319 -31.26 -2.92 12.76
CA GLN A 319 -31.58 -4.14 12.04
C GLN A 319 -30.31 -4.66 11.37
N PRO A 320 -30.09 -5.99 11.35
CA PRO A 320 -29.01 -6.57 10.60
C PRO A 320 -29.29 -6.28 9.12
N PHE A 321 -28.71 -5.20 8.60
CA PHE A 321 -28.67 -4.93 7.17
C PHE A 321 -27.78 -6.00 6.56
N ILE A 322 -28.39 -7.17 6.34
CA ILE A 322 -27.84 -8.34 5.68
C ILE A 322 -26.49 -8.71 6.27
N ASP A 323 -26.54 -9.49 7.35
CA ASP A 323 -25.37 -10.16 7.86
C ASP A 323 -24.90 -11.16 6.77
N PHE A 324 -24.00 -10.72 5.90
CA PHE A 324 -23.19 -11.61 5.09
C PHE A 324 -22.21 -12.33 6.04
N ASN A 325 -22.77 -13.12 6.96
CA ASN A 325 -22.08 -13.93 7.96
C ASN A 325 -21.15 -14.99 7.35
N ASP A 326 -21.20 -15.10 6.01
CA ASP A 326 -20.36 -15.92 5.16
C ASP A 326 -18.99 -15.29 4.84
N CYS A 327 -18.65 -14.13 5.42
CA CYS A 327 -17.32 -13.54 5.25
C CYS A 327 -16.31 -14.23 6.18
N SER A 328 -15.24 -14.79 5.60
CA SER A 328 -14.18 -15.50 6.32
C SER A 328 -13.14 -14.56 6.97
N TRP A 329 -13.47 -13.30 7.19
CA TRP A 329 -12.53 -12.32 7.75
C TRP A 329 -12.30 -12.58 9.24
N PRO A 330 -11.05 -12.57 9.72
CA PRO A 330 -10.70 -13.05 11.07
C PRO A 330 -11.07 -12.08 12.20
N VAL A 331 -11.48 -10.85 11.89
CA VAL A 331 -11.80 -9.81 12.88
C VAL A 331 -13.25 -9.36 12.69
N LYS A 332 -13.98 -9.20 13.79
CA LYS A 332 -15.34 -8.63 13.81
C LYS A 332 -15.38 -7.52 14.86
N SER A 333 -16.17 -6.49 14.61
CA SER A 333 -16.52 -5.47 15.60
C SER A 333 -18.04 -5.32 15.64
N ASP A 334 -18.56 -5.11 16.84
CA ASP A 334 -19.96 -4.82 17.09
C ASP A 334 -20.24 -3.31 17.16
N GLN A 335 -19.25 -2.46 16.91
CA GLN A 335 -19.42 -1.01 16.99
C GLN A 335 -20.41 -0.47 15.96
N LEU A 336 -21.03 0.65 16.33
CA LEU A 336 -21.78 1.54 15.47
C LEU A 336 -21.24 2.95 15.70
N LEU A 337 -21.02 3.69 14.62
CA LEU A 337 -20.59 5.08 14.69
C LEU A 337 -21.60 5.97 13.98
N VAL A 338 -21.92 7.09 14.61
CA VAL A 338 -22.70 8.18 14.02
C VAL A 338 -21.96 9.50 14.18
N SER A 339 -22.20 10.40 13.24
CA SER A 339 -21.69 11.77 13.27
C SER A 339 -22.89 12.71 13.29
N ASP A 340 -22.98 13.52 14.34
CA ASP A 340 -24.03 14.52 14.54
C ASP A 340 -23.51 15.69 15.38
N ASP A 341 -24.15 16.87 15.26
CA ASP A 341 -23.69 18.10 15.94
C ASP A 341 -23.89 18.01 17.47
N GLU A 342 -24.88 17.22 17.91
CA GLU A 342 -25.27 17.03 19.32
C GLU A 342 -25.38 15.54 19.67
N PRO A 343 -25.30 15.16 20.97
CA PRO A 343 -25.49 13.78 21.39
C PRO A 343 -26.83 13.18 20.92
N PRO A 344 -26.85 11.93 20.40
CA PRO A 344 -28.07 11.30 19.92
C PRO A 344 -29.17 11.25 21.00
N LEU A 345 -30.37 11.74 20.65
CA LEU A 345 -31.54 11.72 21.54
C LEU A 345 -32.35 10.43 21.36
N GLU A 346 -33.12 10.03 22.36
CA GLU A 346 -34.06 8.92 22.23
C GLU A 346 -35.08 9.15 21.10
N GLY A 347 -35.52 8.08 20.44
CA GLY A 347 -36.46 8.15 19.32
C GLY A 347 -35.84 8.51 17.96
N TYR A 348 -34.51 8.58 17.87
CA TYR A 348 -33.78 8.70 16.61
C TYR A 348 -33.99 7.49 15.69
N ILE A 349 -33.78 7.70 14.39
CA ILE A 349 -33.77 6.66 13.37
C ILE A 349 -32.40 6.66 12.69
N LEU A 350 -31.74 5.51 12.68
CA LEU A 350 -30.53 5.31 11.89
C LEU A 350 -30.88 5.38 10.41
N VAL A 351 -30.27 6.32 9.69
CA VAL A 351 -30.45 6.44 8.24
C VAL A 351 -29.72 5.26 7.57
N PRO A 352 -30.44 4.35 6.88
CA PRO A 352 -29.85 3.15 6.32
C PRO A 352 -28.66 3.43 5.40
N GLY A 353 -27.55 2.70 5.63
CA GLY A 353 -26.38 2.80 4.77
C GLY A 353 -25.51 4.04 5.01
N THR A 354 -25.71 4.76 6.12
CA THR A 354 -24.97 5.97 6.48
C THR A 354 -24.63 6.01 7.97
N ASN A 355 -23.78 6.94 8.38
CA ASN A 355 -23.46 7.23 9.79
C ASN A 355 -24.33 8.39 10.34
N ARG A 356 -25.55 8.57 9.82
CA ARG A 356 -26.42 9.69 10.20
C ARG A 356 -27.66 9.22 10.93
N ILE A 357 -28.18 10.11 11.76
CA ILE A 357 -29.45 9.94 12.47
C ILE A 357 -30.45 10.99 12.02
N GLU A 358 -31.74 10.62 12.02
CA GLU A 358 -32.86 11.51 11.73
C GLU A 358 -33.91 11.38 12.83
N TYR A 359 -34.66 12.46 13.07
CA TYR A 359 -35.71 12.54 14.08
C TYR A 359 -37.08 12.74 13.42
N ARG A 360 -38.12 12.06 13.93
CA ARG A 360 -39.44 12.03 13.26
C ARG A 360 -40.27 13.31 13.40
N SER A 361 -40.15 14.07 14.49
CA SER A 361 -40.86 15.36 14.65
C SER A 361 -40.69 16.07 16.00
N ASP A 362 -40.22 15.41 17.06
CA ASP A 362 -40.05 16.02 18.40
C ASP A 362 -38.56 16.21 18.76
N THR A 363 -38.20 17.41 19.21
CA THR A 363 -36.83 17.82 19.57
C THR A 363 -36.57 17.85 21.08
N ASP A 364 -37.53 17.45 21.92
CA ASP A 364 -37.44 17.49 23.40
C ASP A 364 -37.24 16.09 24.03
N MET A 365 -36.66 15.15 23.28
CA MET A 365 -36.33 13.81 23.80
C MET A 365 -35.03 13.84 24.62
N PRO A 366 -34.91 13.05 25.69
CA PRO A 366 -33.67 12.96 26.46
C PRO A 366 -32.52 12.36 25.63
N ILE A 367 -31.28 12.64 26.03
CA ILE A 367 -30.09 12.01 25.44
C ILE A 367 -30.15 10.49 25.66
N ASP A 368 -29.90 9.72 24.61
CA ASP A 368 -29.85 8.27 24.70
C ASP A 368 -28.52 7.82 25.32
N PRO A 369 -28.54 7.18 26.52
CA PRO A 369 -27.33 6.81 27.25
C PRO A 369 -26.52 5.69 26.59
N ARG A 370 -27.02 5.07 25.52
CA ARG A 370 -26.32 4.02 24.77
C ARG A 370 -25.25 4.57 23.85
N TRP A 371 -25.25 5.88 23.58
CA TRP A 371 -24.26 6.55 22.76
C TRP A 371 -23.22 7.26 23.63
N HIS A 372 -21.96 7.08 23.27
CA HIS A 372 -20.82 7.65 23.99
C HIS A 372 -20.01 8.52 23.03
N PRO A 373 -19.60 9.74 23.43
CA PRO A 373 -18.76 10.58 22.60
C PRO A 373 -17.37 9.94 22.44
N VAL A 374 -16.87 9.91 21.21
CA VAL A 374 -15.55 9.38 20.88
C VAL A 374 -14.49 10.44 21.17
N GLN A 375 -13.58 10.18 22.10
CA GLN A 375 -12.54 11.16 22.47
C GLN A 375 -11.26 11.01 21.65
N SER A 376 -11.05 9.84 21.05
CA SER A 376 -9.85 9.54 20.29
C SER A 376 -10.11 8.55 19.16
N MET A 377 -9.38 8.71 18.05
CA MET A 377 -9.35 7.72 16.97
C MET A 377 -8.96 6.31 17.43
N LYS A 378 -8.30 6.16 18.59
CA LYS A 378 -7.97 4.86 19.18
C LYS A 378 -9.19 4.06 19.65
N GLU A 379 -10.31 4.73 19.89
CA GLU A 379 -11.56 4.09 20.33
C GLU A 379 -12.38 3.52 19.16
N ILE A 380 -12.02 3.88 17.93
CA ILE A 380 -12.69 3.40 16.71
C ILE A 380 -11.95 2.18 16.18
N ASP A 381 -12.64 1.05 16.08
CA ASP A 381 -12.00 -0.17 15.60
C ASP A 381 -11.82 -0.10 14.08
N ASN A 382 -10.58 -0.25 13.60
CA ASN A 382 -10.34 -0.55 12.19
C ASN A 382 -10.26 -2.07 12.00
N ILE A 383 -11.39 -2.70 11.68
CA ILE A 383 -11.44 -4.17 11.53
C ILE A 383 -10.58 -4.69 10.37
N TYR A 384 -10.12 -3.82 9.46
CA TYR A 384 -9.23 -4.20 8.37
C TYR A 384 -7.75 -4.15 8.74
N ASP A 385 -7.41 -3.60 9.91
CA ASP A 385 -6.05 -3.66 10.43
C ASP A 385 -5.79 -5.00 11.11
N LEU A 386 -5.02 -5.84 10.42
CA LEU A 386 -4.57 -7.14 10.91
C LEU A 386 -3.15 -7.12 11.48
N GLY A 387 -2.54 -5.94 11.58
CA GLY A 387 -1.11 -5.75 11.81
C GLY A 387 -0.28 -5.93 10.52
N PHE A 388 0.85 -5.24 10.46
CA PHE A 388 1.68 -5.08 9.25
C PHE A 388 1.84 -6.34 8.39
N TRP A 389 2.31 -7.44 8.99
CA TRP A 389 2.57 -8.67 8.24
C TRP A 389 1.32 -9.32 7.66
N ASN A 390 0.20 -9.27 8.38
CA ASN A 390 -1.06 -9.83 7.90
C ASN A 390 -1.73 -8.92 6.87
N ASN A 391 -1.60 -7.60 7.03
CA ASN A 391 -2.03 -6.63 6.02
C ASN A 391 -1.21 -6.79 4.72
N LEU A 392 0.07 -7.11 4.84
CA LEU A 392 0.93 -7.40 3.70
C LEU A 392 0.52 -8.72 3.01
N LYS A 393 0.16 -9.76 3.77
CA LYS A 393 -0.40 -11.02 3.23
C LYS A 393 -1.73 -10.79 2.51
N ASP A 394 -2.65 -10.01 3.08
CA ASP A 394 -3.90 -9.60 2.41
C ASP A 394 -3.60 -8.81 1.11
N ALA A 395 -2.64 -7.89 1.15
CA ALA A 395 -2.15 -7.20 -0.04
C ALA A 395 -1.56 -8.13 -1.11
N ALA A 396 -0.94 -9.24 -0.71
CA ALA A 396 -0.46 -10.28 -1.60
C ALA A 396 -1.55 -11.26 -2.07
N GLY A 397 -2.79 -11.13 -1.60
CA GLY A 397 -3.91 -12.00 -1.96
C GLY A 397 -3.98 -13.31 -1.17
N ILE A 398 -3.28 -13.41 -0.03
CA ILE A 398 -3.35 -14.54 0.89
C ILE A 398 -4.48 -14.28 1.90
N SER A 399 -5.60 -15.01 1.79
CA SER A 399 -6.75 -14.87 2.68
C SER A 399 -6.65 -15.82 3.88
N ILE A 400 -6.46 -15.25 5.08
CA ILE A 400 -6.49 -15.97 6.36
C ILE A 400 -7.95 -16.22 6.74
N ILE A 401 -8.35 -17.49 6.93
CA ILE A 401 -9.72 -17.90 7.31
C ILE A 401 -9.86 -17.94 8.84
N THR A 402 -8.83 -18.40 9.56
CA THR A 402 -8.78 -18.39 11.02
C THR A 402 -7.34 -18.16 11.46
N ARG A 403 -7.10 -17.18 12.33
CA ARG A 403 -5.75 -16.89 12.83
C ARG A 403 -5.23 -18.05 13.66
N GLY A 404 -3.98 -18.44 13.41
CA GLY A 404 -3.20 -19.26 14.32
C GLY A 404 -2.63 -18.41 15.46
N SER A 405 -2.44 -19.01 16.63
CA SER A 405 -1.82 -18.36 17.81
C SER A 405 -0.36 -18.75 18.01
N GLY A 406 0.16 -19.72 17.25
CA GLY A 406 1.53 -20.20 17.41
C GLY A 406 2.52 -19.65 16.37
N ALA A 407 3.80 -20.01 16.55
CA ALA A 407 4.89 -19.55 15.71
C ALA A 407 4.71 -19.98 14.24
N SER A 408 5.25 -19.16 13.32
CA SER A 408 5.34 -19.55 11.91
C SER A 408 6.46 -20.58 11.69
N PRO A 409 6.26 -21.56 10.78
CA PRO A 409 7.30 -22.53 10.42
C PRO A 409 8.50 -21.86 9.77
N ALA A 410 9.71 -22.33 10.08
CA ALA A 410 10.92 -22.02 9.35
C ALA A 410 11.19 -23.08 8.27
N SER A 411 12.02 -22.72 7.29
CA SER A 411 12.49 -23.66 6.27
C SER A 411 13.21 -24.84 6.94
N GLY A 412 12.79 -26.07 6.61
CA GLY A 412 13.28 -27.32 7.20
C GLY A 412 12.44 -27.85 8.35
N ASP A 413 11.48 -27.07 8.86
CA ASP A 413 10.62 -27.52 9.95
C ASP A 413 9.66 -28.62 9.49
N LYS A 414 9.47 -29.64 10.34
CA LYS A 414 8.43 -30.66 10.16
C LYS A 414 7.09 -30.12 10.67
N VAL A 415 6.12 -30.04 9.77
CA VAL A 415 4.75 -29.60 10.08
C VAL A 415 3.76 -30.75 9.87
N SER A 416 2.67 -30.73 10.63
CA SER A 416 1.51 -31.59 10.42
C SER A 416 0.33 -30.73 10.01
N ILE A 417 -0.28 -30.98 8.84
CA ILE A 417 -1.32 -30.09 8.29
C ILE A 417 -2.53 -30.90 7.82
N HIS A 418 -3.73 -30.47 8.22
CA HIS A 418 -4.95 -30.90 7.53
C HIS A 418 -5.17 -30.06 6.28
N TYR A 419 -5.56 -30.69 5.17
CA TYR A 419 -5.77 -29.98 3.93
C TYR A 419 -6.91 -30.59 3.13
N THR A 420 -7.52 -29.75 2.31
CA THR A 420 -8.43 -30.18 1.24
C THR A 420 -8.07 -29.43 -0.04
N GLY A 421 -7.71 -30.17 -1.07
CA GLY A 421 -7.32 -29.68 -2.38
C GLY A 421 -8.46 -29.76 -3.40
N TRP A 422 -8.67 -28.65 -4.10
CA TRP A 422 -9.67 -28.50 -5.15
C TRP A 422 -9.01 -28.03 -6.45
N ILE A 423 -9.49 -28.54 -7.58
CA ILE A 423 -9.22 -27.93 -8.88
C ILE A 423 -9.93 -26.58 -8.87
N TYR A 424 -9.22 -25.48 -9.18
CA TYR A 424 -9.85 -24.17 -9.27
C TYR A 424 -10.84 -24.17 -10.44
N ASP A 425 -12.08 -23.83 -10.15
CA ASP A 425 -13.12 -23.70 -11.17
C ASP A 425 -13.67 -22.27 -11.14
N PRO A 426 -13.35 -21.43 -12.15
CA PRO A 426 -13.85 -20.06 -12.21
C PRO A 426 -15.39 -20.02 -12.31
N LYS A 427 -16.04 -21.12 -12.72
CA LYS A 427 -17.51 -21.23 -12.80
C LYS A 427 -18.17 -21.59 -11.47
N LYS A 428 -17.40 -21.98 -10.44
CA LYS A 428 -17.91 -22.32 -9.09
C LYS A 428 -17.55 -21.26 -8.04
N ALA A 429 -17.62 -20.01 -8.44
CA ALA A 429 -17.47 -18.83 -7.59
C ALA A 429 -18.28 -18.91 -6.28
N ASN A 430 -19.54 -19.33 -6.36
CA ASN A 430 -20.43 -19.49 -5.21
C ASN A 430 -19.98 -20.52 -4.16
N LYS A 431 -19.02 -21.40 -4.50
CA LYS A 431 -18.39 -22.36 -3.58
C LYS A 431 -16.91 -22.02 -3.33
N GLY A 432 -16.56 -20.73 -3.42
CA GLY A 432 -15.19 -20.26 -3.23
C GLY A 432 -14.23 -20.80 -4.28
N PHE A 433 -14.65 -20.98 -5.53
CA PHE A 433 -13.85 -21.54 -6.65
C PHE A 433 -13.46 -23.02 -6.50
N GLN A 434 -14.11 -23.75 -5.58
CA GLN A 434 -13.90 -25.17 -5.37
C GLN A 434 -14.53 -26.00 -6.49
N GLY A 435 -13.73 -26.34 -7.50
CA GLY A 435 -14.09 -27.18 -8.64
C GLY A 435 -14.35 -28.63 -8.24
N LYS A 436 -13.49 -29.53 -8.72
CA LYS A 436 -13.50 -30.94 -8.31
C LYS A 436 -12.49 -31.12 -7.18
N GLN A 437 -12.91 -31.69 -6.05
CA GLN A 437 -11.97 -32.10 -5.02
C GLN A 437 -11.06 -33.17 -5.61
N PHE A 438 -9.74 -32.99 -5.50
CA PHE A 438 -8.79 -33.99 -5.97
C PHE A 438 -8.15 -34.74 -4.81
N ASP A 439 -7.99 -34.11 -3.65
CA ASP A 439 -7.49 -34.78 -2.45
C ASP A 439 -7.96 -34.09 -1.15
N SER A 440 -8.05 -34.84 -0.06
CA SER A 440 -8.26 -34.33 1.29
C SER A 440 -7.68 -35.27 2.33
N SER A 441 -6.93 -34.71 3.28
CA SER A 441 -6.43 -35.45 4.44
C SER A 441 -7.51 -35.75 5.48
N ARG A 442 -8.74 -35.28 5.28
CA ARG A 442 -9.92 -35.60 6.13
C ARG A 442 -10.71 -36.80 5.61
N SER A 443 -10.33 -37.38 4.47
CA SER A 443 -11.01 -38.55 3.91
C SER A 443 -10.92 -39.75 4.87
N PRO A 444 -11.94 -40.64 4.95
CA PRO A 444 -11.92 -41.79 5.86
C PRO A 444 -10.65 -42.63 5.71
N GLY A 445 -9.95 -42.88 6.83
CA GLY A 445 -8.68 -43.64 6.85
C GLY A 445 -7.42 -42.82 6.56
N ARG A 446 -7.52 -41.50 6.34
CA ARG A 446 -6.38 -40.57 6.23
C ARG A 446 -6.21 -39.73 7.51
N GLY A 447 -4.97 -39.35 7.80
CA GLY A 447 -4.57 -38.44 8.87
C GLY A 447 -3.88 -37.18 8.34
N PRO A 448 -3.47 -36.23 9.20
CA PRO A 448 -2.79 -35.01 8.78
C PRO A 448 -1.48 -35.33 8.04
N LEU A 449 -1.13 -34.50 7.06
CA LEU A 449 0.10 -34.67 6.29
C LEU A 449 1.29 -34.20 7.12
N ASN A 450 2.25 -35.08 7.36
CA ASN A 450 3.50 -34.76 8.02
C ASN A 450 4.60 -34.57 6.97
N VAL A 451 5.14 -33.36 6.84
CA VAL A 451 6.14 -33.04 5.81
C VAL A 451 7.12 -31.97 6.30
N GLN A 452 8.32 -31.91 5.72
CA GLN A 452 9.21 -30.76 5.92
C GLN A 452 8.89 -29.67 4.89
N ILE A 453 8.74 -28.43 5.35
CA ILE A 453 8.39 -27.28 4.50
C ILE A 453 9.63 -26.43 4.22
N GLY A 454 9.68 -25.83 3.03
CA GLY A 454 10.78 -24.99 2.55
C GLY A 454 11.97 -25.78 1.98
N VAL A 455 11.79 -27.08 1.72
CA VAL A 455 12.86 -27.98 1.26
C VAL A 455 12.52 -28.76 -0.02
N GLY A 456 11.42 -28.40 -0.69
CA GLY A 456 11.00 -29.00 -1.96
C GLY A 456 10.35 -30.38 -1.85
N GLN A 457 9.81 -30.74 -0.68
CA GLN A 457 9.09 -32.02 -0.48
C GLN A 457 7.61 -31.98 -0.93
N VAL A 458 7.06 -30.77 -1.09
CA VAL A 458 5.69 -30.53 -1.59
C VAL A 458 5.73 -29.59 -2.79
N ILE A 459 4.58 -29.36 -3.41
CA ILE A 459 4.48 -28.37 -4.49
C ILE A 459 4.95 -26.99 -4.02
N LYS A 460 5.56 -26.22 -4.94
CA LYS A 460 6.20 -24.93 -4.64
C LYS A 460 5.27 -23.96 -3.92
N GLY A 461 3.99 -23.91 -4.30
CA GLY A 461 2.99 -23.06 -3.65
C GLY A 461 2.74 -23.41 -2.18
N TRP A 462 2.88 -24.69 -1.79
CA TRP A 462 2.82 -25.08 -0.38
C TRP A 462 4.14 -24.82 0.33
N ASP A 463 5.26 -25.14 -0.33
CA ASP A 463 6.60 -24.99 0.24
C ASP A 463 6.91 -23.52 0.60
N GLU A 464 6.37 -22.58 -0.18
CA GLU A 464 6.46 -21.13 0.10
C GLU A 464 5.27 -20.61 0.93
N GLY A 465 4.05 -21.06 0.64
CA GLY A 465 2.84 -20.53 1.27
C GLY A 465 2.68 -20.92 2.74
N VAL A 466 3.12 -22.12 3.12
CA VAL A 466 3.03 -22.62 4.50
C VAL A 466 3.99 -21.90 5.44
N LEU A 467 5.15 -21.45 4.96
CA LEU A 467 6.09 -20.61 5.73
C LEU A 467 5.45 -19.28 6.15
N GLN A 468 4.43 -18.83 5.41
CA GLN A 468 3.67 -17.62 5.70
C GLN A 468 2.50 -17.87 6.65
N MET A 469 2.26 -19.10 7.12
CA MET A 469 1.19 -19.41 8.06
C MET A 469 1.70 -19.44 9.50
N SER A 470 0.78 -19.41 10.47
CA SER A 470 1.04 -19.65 11.89
C SER A 470 0.49 -21.00 12.34
N VAL A 471 1.09 -21.61 13.38
CA VAL A 471 0.52 -22.81 14.02
C VAL A 471 -0.91 -22.52 14.49
N GLY A 472 -1.85 -23.40 14.13
CA GLY A 472 -3.30 -23.24 14.38
C GLY A 472 -4.05 -22.43 13.32
N GLU A 473 -3.36 -21.85 12.32
CA GLU A 473 -3.98 -21.06 11.26
C GLU A 473 -4.77 -21.96 10.30
N LYS A 474 -5.89 -21.42 9.81
CA LYS A 474 -6.62 -21.93 8.65
C LYS A 474 -6.57 -20.88 7.55
N SER A 475 -6.10 -21.25 6.36
CA SER A 475 -5.93 -20.32 5.23
C SER A 475 -6.28 -20.95 3.91
N ASN A 476 -6.73 -20.10 2.98
CA ASN A 476 -6.94 -20.51 1.60
C ASN A 476 -5.73 -20.09 0.75
N LEU A 477 -5.11 -21.05 0.10
CA LEU A 477 -4.01 -20.82 -0.83
C LEU A 477 -4.50 -21.08 -2.24
N THR A 478 -4.59 -20.01 -3.04
CA THR A 478 -4.80 -20.11 -4.48
C THR A 478 -3.44 -20.15 -5.17
N ILE A 479 -3.17 -21.23 -5.89
CA ILE A 479 -1.84 -21.55 -6.44
C ILE A 479 -1.94 -21.61 -7.96
N THR A 480 -1.11 -20.81 -8.62
CA THR A 480 -1.02 -20.81 -10.09
C THR A 480 -0.35 -22.11 -10.60
N PRO A 481 -0.63 -22.54 -11.85
CA PRO A 481 -0.12 -23.82 -12.37
C PRO A 481 1.40 -24.00 -12.24
N ASP A 482 2.17 -22.93 -12.48
CA ASP A 482 3.63 -22.90 -12.37
C ASP A 482 4.16 -23.14 -10.95
N TYR A 483 3.34 -22.90 -9.93
CA TYR A 483 3.63 -23.17 -8.52
C TYR A 483 3.00 -24.48 -8.02
N ALA A 484 2.30 -25.21 -8.88
CA ALA A 484 1.67 -26.49 -8.58
C ALA A 484 2.27 -27.61 -9.43
N TYR A 485 1.58 -28.06 -10.49
CA TYR A 485 1.95 -29.22 -11.31
C TYR A 485 2.24 -28.86 -12.79
N GLY A 486 2.48 -27.58 -13.09
CA GLY A 486 2.77 -27.06 -14.43
C GLY A 486 1.54 -26.91 -15.35
N ASP A 487 1.77 -26.43 -16.58
CA ASP A 487 0.76 -26.02 -17.57
C ASP A 487 -0.19 -27.13 -18.05
N LYS A 488 0.04 -28.38 -17.63
CA LYS A 488 -0.83 -29.52 -17.92
C LYS A 488 -2.14 -29.52 -17.12
N TYR A 489 -2.26 -28.67 -16.09
CA TYR A 489 -3.42 -28.62 -15.21
C TYR A 489 -3.84 -27.17 -14.90
N SER A 490 -5.14 -26.94 -14.69
CA SER A 490 -5.72 -25.64 -14.30
C SER A 490 -5.23 -25.18 -12.92
N MET A 491 -5.41 -23.89 -12.60
CA MET A 491 -5.12 -23.29 -11.28
C MET A 491 -5.63 -24.18 -10.13
N PHE A 492 -4.95 -24.16 -8.98
CA PHE A 492 -5.26 -25.02 -7.84
C PHE A 492 -5.65 -24.18 -6.63
N MET A 493 -6.51 -24.74 -5.79
CA MET A 493 -6.88 -24.10 -4.55
C MET A 493 -6.83 -25.11 -3.41
N THR A 494 -6.13 -24.76 -2.35
CA THR A 494 -5.99 -25.60 -1.16
C THR A 494 -6.45 -24.84 0.07
N ILE A 495 -7.39 -25.41 0.82
CA ILE A 495 -7.63 -24.97 2.19
C ILE A 495 -6.71 -25.77 3.08
N LEU A 496 -5.79 -25.06 3.75
CA LEU A 496 -4.93 -25.62 4.79
C LEU A 496 -5.59 -25.31 6.14
N GLU A 497 -5.86 -26.35 6.93
CA GLU A 497 -6.48 -26.28 8.25
C GLU A 497 -5.52 -26.81 9.31
N GLY A 498 -5.33 -26.04 10.39
CA GLY A 498 -4.68 -26.54 11.60
C GLY A 498 -3.25 -26.97 11.33
N LEU A 499 -2.36 -25.99 11.15
CA LEU A 499 -0.93 -26.27 11.14
C LEU A 499 -0.51 -26.66 12.57
N TYR A 500 -0.13 -27.92 12.79
CA TYR A 500 0.38 -28.40 14.07
C TYR A 500 1.89 -28.58 13.99
N ALA A 501 2.63 -27.91 14.88
CA ALA A 501 4.04 -28.20 15.10
C ALA A 501 4.16 -29.48 15.94
N ASN A 502 5.00 -30.43 15.53
CA ASN A 502 5.19 -31.65 16.31
C ASN A 502 5.88 -31.31 17.65
N HIS A 503 5.50 -32.04 18.72
CA HIS A 503 5.69 -31.73 20.15
C HIS A 503 7.13 -31.42 20.64
N SER A 504 8.15 -31.53 19.78
CA SER A 504 9.55 -31.22 20.07
C SER A 504 9.93 -29.74 19.90
N LEU A 505 9.12 -28.94 19.18
CA LEU A 505 9.45 -27.55 18.86
C LEU A 505 9.14 -26.56 19.99
N HIS A 506 8.17 -26.87 20.87
CA HIS A 506 7.69 -25.91 21.87
C HIS A 506 8.62 -25.80 23.08
N THR A 507 9.25 -26.90 23.49
CA THR A 507 10.11 -26.98 24.68
C THR A 507 11.55 -26.55 24.42
N GLU A 508 12.13 -26.84 23.25
CA GLU A 508 13.54 -26.51 22.98
C GLU A 508 13.78 -25.03 22.66
N ARG A 509 12.81 -24.31 22.10
CA ARG A 509 12.96 -22.89 21.72
C ARG A 509 12.67 -21.91 22.86
N LEU A 510 11.71 -22.23 23.73
CA LEU A 510 11.50 -21.47 24.99
C LEU A 510 12.73 -21.55 25.89
N ALA A 511 13.39 -22.71 25.95
CA ALA A 511 14.61 -22.91 26.73
C ALA A 511 15.86 -22.19 26.17
N ARG A 512 15.86 -21.77 24.90
CA ARG A 512 16.99 -21.08 24.25
C ARG A 512 16.76 -19.59 23.98
N SER A 513 15.63 -19.04 24.42
CA SER A 513 15.38 -17.59 24.29
C SER A 513 16.20 -16.82 25.35
N PRO A 514 16.85 -15.69 24.99
CA PRO A 514 17.56 -14.86 25.96
C PRO A 514 16.67 -14.33 27.09
N GLN A 515 15.36 -14.24 26.86
CA GLN A 515 14.37 -13.78 27.85
C GLN A 515 14.15 -14.80 28.99
N ALA A 516 14.30 -16.11 28.75
CA ALA A 516 14.12 -17.12 29.79
C ALA A 516 15.31 -17.24 30.76
N GLN A 517 16.52 -16.84 30.32
CA GLN A 517 17.72 -16.82 31.19
C GLN A 517 17.77 -15.59 32.11
N LEU A 518 17.01 -14.53 31.79
CA LEU A 518 16.94 -13.32 32.61
C LEU A 518 15.94 -13.43 33.77
N SER A 519 14.96 -14.34 33.71
CA SER A 519 13.97 -14.52 34.77
C SER A 519 14.45 -15.38 35.94
N SER A 520 15.52 -16.18 35.79
CA SER A 520 16.04 -17.02 36.89
C SER A 520 17.12 -16.34 37.74
N SER A 521 17.71 -15.23 37.27
CA SER A 521 18.76 -14.50 38.00
C SER A 521 18.23 -13.34 38.84
N ALA A 522 16.95 -12.97 38.72
CA ALA A 522 16.37 -11.80 39.39
C ALA A 522 15.67 -12.09 40.73
N MET A 523 15.62 -13.34 41.20
CA MET A 523 14.95 -13.70 42.47
C MET A 523 15.86 -13.74 43.70
N HIS A 524 17.16 -13.40 43.58
CA HIS A 524 18.07 -13.32 44.72
C HIS A 524 19.00 -12.11 44.65
N SER A 525 18.52 -10.92 45.03
CA SER A 525 19.29 -9.92 45.80
C SER A 525 18.46 -8.63 46.03
N THR A 526 18.12 -8.36 47.29
CA THR A 526 18.21 -7.07 48.03
C THR A 526 18.02 -5.77 47.21
N GLY A 527 17.06 -4.89 47.50
CA GLY A 527 16.93 -4.14 48.75
C GLY A 527 17.71 -2.81 48.69
N ALA A 528 16.98 -1.69 48.84
CA ALA A 528 17.41 -0.30 49.14
C ALA A 528 17.29 0.78 48.03
N HIS A 529 16.87 1.95 48.52
CA HIS A 529 16.48 3.22 47.88
C HIS A 529 17.55 3.88 46.97
N ALA A 530 17.10 4.60 45.94
CA ALA A 530 17.49 6.00 45.67
C ALA A 530 16.62 6.63 44.56
N GLU A 531 16.17 7.86 44.81
CA GLU A 531 15.52 8.79 43.88
C GLU A 531 16.44 9.17 42.72
N GLY A 532 15.86 9.49 41.56
CA GLY A 532 16.59 10.00 40.40
C GLY A 532 15.68 10.27 39.21
N ASP A 533 15.12 11.49 39.17
CA ASP A 533 14.48 12.12 38.01
C ASP A 533 15.28 11.91 36.71
N PHE A 534 14.62 11.45 35.65
CA PHE A 534 14.99 11.77 34.27
C PHE A 534 13.78 11.66 33.35
N GLY A 535 13.11 12.80 33.14
CA GLY A 535 12.18 13.00 32.05
C GLY A 535 12.91 13.26 30.73
N TRP A 536 12.44 12.63 29.66
CA TRP A 536 12.78 13.00 28.28
C TRP A 536 11.50 13.27 27.50
N ASN A 537 11.15 14.55 27.46
CA ASN A 537 10.43 15.15 26.34
C ASN A 537 11.33 15.12 25.11
N LEU A 538 10.81 14.68 23.96
CA LEU A 538 11.21 15.14 22.61
C LEU A 538 10.07 14.74 21.65
N VAL A 539 9.21 15.68 21.28
CA VAL A 539 9.35 16.63 20.16
C VAL A 539 8.86 16.01 18.85
N SER A 540 7.70 16.54 18.47
CA SER A 540 7.18 16.73 17.13
C SER A 540 8.24 16.99 16.06
N LEU A 541 8.22 16.18 15.00
CA LEU A 541 8.56 16.55 13.63
C LEU A 541 7.55 15.91 12.67
#